data_AF-A0A2V9E0N8-F1
#
_entry.id   AF-A0A2V9E0N8-F1
#
_cell.length_a   1.000
_cell.length_b   1.000
_cell.length_c   1.000
_cell.angle_alpha   90.00
_cell.angle_beta   90.00
_cell.angle_gamma   90.00
#
_symmetry.space_group_name_H-M   'P 1'
#
loop_
_entity.id
_entity.type
_entity.pdbx_description
1 polymer ?
#
loop_
_entity_poly.entity_id
_entity_poly.type
_entity_poly.pdbx_seq_one_letter_code
_entity_poly.pdbx_strand_id
1 'polypeptide(L)'
;MKLGSIEFHILNDGTFRLDGGAMFGVIPKPMWERVVPPDERNRVTLTMNSLLIRAAAQWILVETGAGDKWDDKRRDIYAFEGAPRLPVQLAARGLEPEQIDIVVNT
;
A
#
# COMPACT_ATOMS: atom_id res chain seq x y z
N MET A 1 14.35 7.29 4.11
CA MET A 1 15.08 8.24 3.23
C MET A 1 15.04 9.62 3.87
N LYS A 2 16.05 10.47 3.65
CA LYS A 2 16.04 11.87 4.10
C LYS A 2 16.27 12.81 2.94
N LEU A 3 15.55 13.93 2.91
CA LEU A 3 15.76 15.04 1.96
C LEU A 3 15.81 16.34 2.78
N GLY A 4 17.02 16.88 2.97
CA GLY A 4 17.22 17.99 3.90
C GLY A 4 16.78 17.62 5.32
N SER A 5 15.90 18.42 5.91
CA SER A 5 15.31 18.18 7.23
C SER A 5 14.08 17.26 7.23
N ILE A 6 13.67 16.76 6.06
CA ILE A 6 12.48 15.92 5.91
C ILE A 6 12.90 14.44 5.92
N GLU A 7 12.22 13.64 6.74
CA GLU A 7 12.42 12.19 6.79
C GLU A 7 11.20 11.45 6.22
N PHE A 8 11.46 10.37 5.48
CA PHE A 8 10.48 9.57 4.78
C PHE A 8 10.64 8.10 5.17
N HIS A 9 9.53 7.46 5.53
CA HIS A 9 9.43 6.03 5.81
C HIS A 9 8.32 5.42 4.97
N ILE A 10 8.61 4.28 4.36
CA ILE A 10 7.59 3.46 3.71
C ILE A 10 7.00 2.53 4.78
N LEU A 11 5.68 2.56 4.91
CA LEU A 11 4.91 1.66 5.76
C LEU A 11 4.15 0.71 4.84
N ASN A 12 4.40 -0.59 5.00
CA ASN A 12 3.77 -1.62 4.20
C ASN A 12 2.50 -2.13 4.89
N ASP A 13 1.35 -2.00 4.23
CA ASP A 13 0.04 -2.49 4.72
C ASP A 13 -0.33 -3.86 4.10
N GLY A 14 0.67 -4.59 3.59
CA GLY A 14 0.50 -5.84 2.89
C GLY A 14 0.37 -5.68 1.37
N THR A 15 -0.22 -6.69 0.76
CA THR A 15 -0.39 -6.84 -0.68
C THR A 15 -1.83 -7.17 -1.03
N PHE A 16 -2.19 -6.91 -2.27
CA PHE A 16 -3.47 -7.24 -2.86
C PHE A 16 -3.27 -7.55 -4.34
N ARG A 17 -4.31 -8.02 -5.00
CA ARG A 17 -4.27 -8.45 -6.40
C ARG A 17 -5.36 -7.75 -7.20
N LEU A 18 -5.00 -7.34 -8.41
CA LEU A 18 -5.92 -6.77 -9.41
C LEU A 18 -5.71 -7.43 -10.76
N ASP A 19 -6.73 -7.45 -11.60
CA ASP A 19 -6.61 -7.94 -12.97
C ASP A 19 -5.47 -7.22 -13.71
N GLY A 20 -4.52 -8.00 -14.24
CA GLY A 20 -3.36 -7.46 -14.93
C GLY A 20 -3.74 -6.69 -16.20
N GLY A 21 -4.80 -7.12 -16.91
CA GLY A 21 -5.30 -6.39 -18.07
C GLY A 21 -5.79 -4.98 -17.69
N ALA A 22 -6.51 -4.86 -16.58
CA ALA A 22 -6.94 -3.57 -16.05
C ALA A 22 -5.75 -2.68 -15.62
N MET A 23 -4.70 -3.27 -15.03
CA MET A 23 -3.52 -2.52 -14.59
C MET A 23 -2.63 -2.03 -15.73
N PHE A 24 -2.52 -2.81 -16.81
CA PHE A 24 -1.63 -2.51 -17.94
C PHE A 24 -2.37 -1.96 -19.18
N GLY A 25 -3.70 -1.90 -19.14
CA GLY A 25 -4.54 -1.28 -20.17
C GLY A 25 -4.31 -1.87 -21.56
N VAL A 26 -3.85 -1.03 -22.49
CA VAL A 26 -3.64 -1.41 -23.90
C VAL A 26 -2.39 -2.27 -24.13
N ILE A 27 -1.53 -2.44 -23.11
CA ILE A 27 -0.29 -3.21 -23.26
C ILE A 27 -0.64 -4.70 -23.35
N PRO A 28 -0.22 -5.42 -24.41
CA PRO A 28 -0.51 -6.84 -24.57
C PRO A 28 0.04 -7.70 -23.42
N LYS A 29 -0.74 -8.69 -22.98
CA LYS A 29 -0.36 -9.65 -21.93
C LYS A 29 1.04 -10.27 -22.10
N PRO A 30 1.44 -10.74 -23.30
CA PRO A 30 2.79 -11.30 -23.49
C PRO A 30 3.94 -10.33 -23.19
N MET A 31 3.70 -9.01 -23.16
CA MET A 31 4.71 -8.02 -22.80
C MET A 31 4.79 -7.82 -21.29
N TRP A 32 3.66 -7.58 -20.61
CA TRP A 32 3.67 -7.27 -19.18
C TRP A 32 3.81 -8.50 -18.29
N GLU A 33 3.32 -9.69 -18.70
CA GLU A 33 3.38 -10.90 -17.88
C GLU A 33 4.80 -11.41 -17.63
N ARG A 34 5.74 -11.00 -18.50
CA ARG A 34 7.18 -11.28 -18.35
C ARG A 34 7.82 -10.51 -17.21
N VAL A 35 7.25 -9.36 -16.83
CA VAL A 35 7.74 -8.47 -15.78
C VAL A 35 6.96 -8.67 -14.49
N VAL A 36 5.64 -8.81 -14.61
CA VAL A 36 4.73 -9.02 -13.47
C VAL A 36 3.88 -10.26 -13.75
N PRO A 37 4.33 -11.45 -13.33
CA PRO A 37 3.60 -12.69 -13.56
C PRO A 37 2.22 -12.68 -12.89
N PRO A 38 1.13 -12.91 -13.63
CA PRO A 38 -0.20 -12.98 -13.05
C PRO A 38 -0.47 -14.36 -12.42
N ASP A 39 -1.47 -14.42 -11.53
CA ASP A 39 -2.04 -15.66 -11.04
C ASP A 39 -3.00 -16.33 -12.06
N GLU A 40 -3.57 -17.47 -11.68
CA GLU A 40 -4.53 -18.23 -12.49
C GLU A 40 -5.80 -17.44 -12.85
N ARG A 41 -6.13 -16.39 -12.08
CA ARG A 41 -7.26 -15.49 -12.31
C ARG A 41 -6.85 -14.24 -13.10
N ASN A 42 -5.67 -14.25 -13.73
CA ASN A 42 -5.07 -13.14 -14.46
C ASN A 42 -4.74 -11.92 -13.58
N ARG A 43 -4.60 -12.08 -12.25
CA ARG A 43 -4.34 -10.97 -11.35
C ARG A 43 -2.86 -10.81 -11.04
N VAL A 44 -2.38 -9.58 -10.99
CA VAL A 44 -1.03 -9.23 -10.58
C VAL A 44 -0.98 -8.79 -9.11
N THR A 45 0.10 -9.14 -8.42
CA THR A 45 0.31 -8.71 -7.04
C THR A 45 0.79 -7.26 -6.99
N LEU A 46 0.14 -6.49 -6.13
CA LEU A 46 0.42 -5.09 -5.86
C LEU A 46 0.66 -4.91 -4.35
N THR A 47 1.54 -3.99 -4.01
CA THR A 47 1.89 -3.69 -2.62
C THR A 47 1.24 -2.40 -2.17
N MET A 48 0.60 -2.41 -1.01
CA MET A 48 0.02 -1.22 -0.39
C MET A 48 1.09 -0.56 0.47
N ASN A 49 1.65 0.53 -0.03
CA ASN A 49 2.67 1.31 0.68
C ASN A 49 2.12 2.68 1.03
N SER A 50 2.06 2.99 2.32
CA SER A 50 1.86 4.35 2.81
C SER A 50 3.21 5.05 3.01
N LEU A 51 3.24 6.37 2.83
CA LEU A 51 4.43 7.18 3.08
C LEU A 51 4.24 7.99 4.36
N LEU A 52 5.01 7.66 5.40
CA LEU A 52 5.10 8.46 6.61
C LEU A 52 6.22 9.48 6.46
N ILE A 53 5.89 10.75 6.65
CA ILE A 53 6.78 11.89 6.47
C ILE A 53 6.91 12.63 7.81
N ARG A 54 8.15 12.90 8.22
CA ARG A 54 8.47 13.83 9.30
C ARG A 54 8.98 15.13 8.69
N ALA A 55 8.23 16.23 8.84
CA ALA A 55 8.63 17.55 8.33
C ALA A 55 8.21 18.65 9.30
N ALA A 56 9.08 19.63 9.56
CA ALA A 56 8.76 20.82 10.37
C ALA A 56 8.04 20.52 11.71
N ALA A 57 8.48 19.46 12.39
CA ALA A 57 7.88 18.95 13.62
C ALA A 57 6.45 18.37 13.49
N GLN A 58 5.95 18.14 12.28
CA GLN A 58 4.71 17.41 11.98
C GLN A 58 4.94 15.99 11.44
N TRP A 59 3.98 15.09 11.71
CA TRP A 59 3.84 13.78 11.09
C TRP A 59 2.75 13.84 10.02
N ILE A 60 3.14 13.56 8.78
CA ILE A 60 2.25 13.56 7.62
C ILE A 60 2.20 12.14 7.09
N LEU A 61 1.00 11.63 6.85
CA LEU A 61 0.79 10.31 6.28
C LEU A 61 0.17 10.44 4.89
N VAL A 62 0.78 9.81 3.89
CA VAL A 62 0.21 9.66 2.55
C VAL A 62 -0.30 8.23 2.41
N GLU A 63 -1.58 8.08 2.04
CA GLU A 63 -2.35 6.85 2.00
C GLU A 63 -2.56 6.14 3.35
N THR A 64 -3.69 5.44 3.46
CA THR A 64 -4.05 4.67 4.67
C THR A 64 -4.12 3.16 4.44
N GLY A 65 -3.68 2.67 3.29
CA GLY A 65 -3.83 1.27 2.90
C GLY A 65 -5.29 0.85 2.79
N ALA A 66 -5.55 -0.46 2.77
CA ALA A 66 -6.90 -1.01 2.61
C ALA A 66 -7.61 -1.26 3.95
N GLY A 67 -6.86 -1.35 5.05
CA GLY A 67 -7.44 -1.68 6.35
C GLY A 67 -8.14 -3.05 6.33
N ASP A 68 -9.22 -3.18 7.10
CA ASP A 68 -9.81 -4.50 7.40
C ASP A 68 -11.33 -4.62 7.28
N LYS A 69 -11.96 -3.55 6.84
CA LYS A 69 -13.42 -3.41 6.76
C LYS A 69 -13.98 -3.96 5.45
N TRP A 70 -13.44 -5.09 4.99
CA TRP A 70 -13.87 -5.76 3.76
C TRP A 70 -14.76 -6.97 4.08
N ASP A 71 -15.63 -7.36 3.15
CA ASP A 71 -16.40 -8.61 3.25
C ASP A 71 -15.63 -9.78 2.61
N ASP A 72 -16.10 -11.01 2.82
CA ASP A 72 -15.42 -12.21 2.30
C ASP A 72 -15.34 -12.21 0.78
N LYS A 73 -16.37 -11.69 0.11
CA LYS A 73 -16.39 -11.54 -1.35
C LYS A 73 -15.25 -10.65 -1.84
N ARG A 74 -15.07 -9.46 -1.25
CA ARG A 74 -14.01 -8.54 -1.66
C ARG A 74 -12.62 -9.05 -1.24
N ARG A 75 -12.51 -9.75 -0.10
CA ARG A 75 -11.28 -10.44 0.29
C ARG A 75 -10.85 -11.50 -0.73
N ASP A 76 -11.78 -12.29 -1.25
CA ASP A 76 -11.48 -13.25 -2.33
C ASP A 76 -11.04 -12.55 -3.62
N ILE A 77 -11.77 -11.51 -4.04
CA ILE A 77 -11.49 -10.78 -5.28
C ILE A 77 -10.11 -10.14 -5.24
N TYR A 78 -9.79 -9.41 -4.18
CA TYR A 78 -8.54 -8.67 -4.05
C TYR A 78 -7.42 -9.47 -3.41
N ALA A 79 -7.68 -10.67 -2.89
CA ALA A 79 -6.69 -11.54 -2.26
C ALA A 79 -5.71 -10.75 -1.36
N PHE A 80 -6.25 -10.07 -0.34
CA PHE A 80 -5.43 -9.30 0.59
C PHE A 80 -4.51 -10.26 1.39
N GLU A 81 -3.19 -10.02 1.35
CA GLU A 81 -2.16 -10.86 1.96
C GLU A 81 -1.10 -10.02 2.70
N GLY A 82 -0.62 -10.47 3.87
CA GLY A 82 0.51 -9.85 4.59
C GLY A 82 0.19 -9.23 5.96
N ALA A 83 1.23 -9.07 6.79
CA ALA A 83 1.18 -8.47 8.13
C ALA A 83 2.30 -7.43 8.31
N PRO A 84 2.21 -6.48 9.26
CA PRO A 84 1.01 -6.03 9.96
C PRO A 84 0.48 -4.70 9.39
N ARG A 85 -0.78 -4.41 9.69
CA ARG A 85 -1.50 -3.25 9.15
C ARG A 85 -0.87 -1.93 9.59
N LEU A 86 -1.21 -0.85 8.89
CA LEU A 86 -0.70 0.49 9.13
C LEU A 86 -0.62 0.91 10.63
N PRO A 87 -1.61 0.67 11.50
CA PRO A 87 -1.49 1.01 12.93
C PRO A 87 -0.33 0.29 13.63
N VAL A 88 -0.06 -0.97 13.28
CA VAL A 88 1.07 -1.72 13.85
C VAL A 88 2.40 -1.21 13.30
N GLN A 89 2.44 -0.78 12.04
CA GLN A 89 3.62 -0.14 11.45
C GLN A 89 3.95 1.20 12.12
N LEU A 90 2.93 1.97 12.51
CA LEU A 90 3.08 3.19 13.30
C LEU A 90 3.56 2.87 14.72
N ALA A 91 2.92 1.91 15.40
CA ALA A 91 3.30 1.50 16.76
C ALA A 91 4.74 0.98 16.83
N ALA A 92 5.19 0.24 15.82
CA ALA A 92 6.58 -0.22 15.69
C ALA A 92 7.61 0.93 15.60
N ARG A 93 7.14 2.16 15.36
CA ARG A 93 7.94 3.40 15.32
C ARG A 93 7.64 4.33 16.50
N GLY A 94 6.92 3.84 17.51
CA GLY A 94 6.53 4.62 18.69
C GLY A 94 5.51 5.72 18.39
N LEU A 95 4.67 5.51 17.37
CA LEU A 95 3.60 6.42 16.98
C LEU A 95 2.24 5.76 17.15
N GLU A 96 1.31 6.50 17.73
CA GLU A 96 -0.11 6.21 17.69
C GLU A 96 -0.78 6.96 16.53
N PRO A 97 -1.88 6.45 15.96
CA PRO A 97 -2.61 7.12 14.87
C PRO A 97 -2.98 8.57 15.17
N GLU A 98 -3.29 8.89 16.43
CA GLU A 98 -3.66 10.22 16.91
C GLU A 98 -2.51 11.24 16.83
N GLN A 99 -1.27 10.78 16.64
CA GLN A 99 -0.09 11.64 16.47
C GLN A 99 0.14 12.06 15.02
N ILE A 100 -0.67 11.57 14.07
CA ILE A 100 -0.59 11.99 12.67
C ILE A 100 -1.33 13.32 12.51
N ASP A 101 -0.57 14.36 12.19
CA ASP A 101 -1.10 15.73 12.06
C ASP A 101 -1.91 15.92 10.77
N ILE A 102 -1.47 15.28 9.68
CA ILE A 102 -2.04 15.45 8.34
C ILE A 102 -2.11 14.10 7.64
N VAL A 103 -3.27 13.81 7.02
CA VAL A 103 -3.46 12.66 6.13
C VAL A 103 -3.75 13.17 4.72
N VAL A 104 -3.05 12.62 3.72
CA VAL A 104 -3.23 12.90 2.29
C VAL A 104 -3.58 11.60 1.58
N ASN A 105 -4.73 11.56 0.90
CA ASN A 105 -5.15 10.43 0.07
C ASN A 105 -5.12 10.84 -1.41
N THR A 106 -4.59 9.99 -2.28
CA THR A 106 -4.36 10.22 -3.72
C THR A 106 -5.44 9.63 -4.61
#